data_AF-A0A3G2JZV4-F1
#
_entry.id   AF-A0A3G2JZV4-F1
#
_cell.length_a   1.000
_cell.length_b   1.000
_cell.length_c   1.000
_cell.angle_alpha   90.00
_cell.angle_beta   90.00
_cell.angle_gamma   90.00
#
_symmetry.space_group_name_H-M   'P 1'
#
loop_
_entity.id
_entity.type
_entity.pdbx_description
1 polymer ?
#
loop_
_entity_poly.entity_id
_entity_poly.type
_entity_poly.pdbx_seq_one_letter_code
_entity_poly.pdbx_strand_id
1 'polypeptide(L)'
;MFILILFAIILILLFLFMAFNFKNFKNKEKNSPFECGFDPFSLSRVPFSLKFFLIGIIFLVFDVEIVIILPFPLMMNKNLIFMFSFMIINLLILIGFLYEFKYSMLEWLK
;
A
#
# COMPACT_ATOMS: atom_id res chain seq x y z
N MET A 1 -28.42 27.71 -10.97
CA MET A 1 -28.00 28.84 -10.09
C MET A 1 -27.01 28.40 -9.02
N PHE A 2 -27.31 27.38 -8.20
CA PHE A 2 -26.37 26.83 -7.21
C PHE A 2 -25.01 26.39 -7.78
N ILE A 3 -25.00 25.74 -8.95
CA ILE A 3 -23.75 25.30 -9.62
C ILE A 3 -22.86 26.49 -10.00
N LEU A 4 -23.44 27.62 -10.44
CA LEU A 4 -22.70 28.83 -10.77
C LEU A 4 -22.10 29.49 -9.52
N ILE A 5 -22.83 29.46 -8.40
CA ILE A 5 -22.35 29.99 -7.12
C ILE A 5 -21.18 29.16 -6.60
N LEU A 6 -21.28 27.83 -6.65
CA LEU A 6 -20.18 26.92 -6.29
C LEU A 6 -18.93 27.17 -7.16
N PHE A 7 -19.12 27.34 -8.47
CA PHE A 7 -18.02 27.60 -9.38
C PHE A 7 -17.34 28.95 -9.10
N ALA A 8 -18.12 30.00 -8.81
CA ALA A 8 -17.59 31.31 -8.43
C ALA A 8 -16.77 31.25 -7.12
N ILE A 9 -17.25 30.51 -6.11
CA ILE A 9 -16.53 30.34 -4.84
C ILE A 9 -15.19 29.64 -5.06
N ILE A 10 -15.15 28.60 -5.89
CA ILE A 10 -13.90 27.87 -6.21
C ILE A 10 -12.89 28.78 -6.90
N LEU A 11 -13.34 29.60 -7.86
CA LEU A 11 -12.47 30.55 -8.56
C LEU A 11 -11.90 31.62 -7.63
N ILE A 12 -12.71 32.14 -6.71
CA ILE A 12 -12.28 33.13 -5.72
C ILE A 12 -11.22 32.53 -4.79
N LEU A 13 -11.41 31.30 -4.32
CA LEU A 13 -10.46 30.60 -3.47
C LEU A 13 -9.12 30.34 -4.18
N LEU A 14 -9.17 29.92 -5.45
CA LEU A 14 -7.96 29.73 -6.26
C LEU A 14 -7.21 31.04 -6.48
N PHE A 15 -7.93 32.14 -6.74
CA PHE A 15 -7.32 33.45 -6.93
C PHE A 15 -6.64 33.93 -5.64
N LEU A 16 -7.31 33.78 -4.49
CA LEU A 16 -6.72 34.10 -3.19
C LEU A 16 -5.46 33.26 -2.92
N PHE A 17 -5.50 31.96 -3.21
CA PHE A 17 -4.35 31.08 -3.02
C PHE A 17 -3.14 31.50 -3.86
N MET A 18 -3.35 31.88 -5.12
CA MET A 18 -2.28 32.36 -6.00
C MET A 18 -1.76 33.75 -5.61
N ALA A 19 -2.63 34.61 -5.06
CA ALA A 19 -2.24 35.92 -4.56
C ALA A 19 -1.37 35.83 -3.28
N PHE A 20 -1.54 34.77 -2.48
CA PHE A 20 -0.66 34.48 -1.36
C PHE A 20 0.73 34.05 -1.85
N ASN A 21 1.62 35.02 -2.00
CA ASN A 21 3.04 34.78 -2.22
C ASN A 21 3.67 34.19 -0.94
N PHE A 22 3.70 32.86 -0.85
CA PHE A 22 4.64 32.20 0.05
C PHE A 22 6.06 32.64 -0.33
N LYS A 23 6.73 33.35 0.57
CA LYS A 23 8.13 33.77 0.40
C LYS A 23 9.00 32.52 0.29
N ASN A 24 9.21 32.05 -0.93
CA ASN A 24 10.12 30.97 -1.27
C ASN A 24 11.57 31.46 -1.24
N PHE A 25 12.06 31.82 -0.05
CA PHE A 25 13.49 31.96 0.16
C PHE A 25 14.11 30.57 0.09
N LYS A 26 14.76 30.28 -1.05
CA LYS A 26 15.55 29.08 -1.27
C LYS A 26 16.82 29.15 -0.42
N ASN A 27 16.69 28.93 0.88
CA ASN A 27 17.83 28.80 1.78
C ASN A 27 18.40 27.40 1.61
N LYS A 28 19.73 27.30 1.41
CA LYS A 28 20.43 26.01 1.27
C LYS A 28 20.11 25.07 2.43
N GLU A 29 20.10 25.59 3.66
CA GLU A 29 19.79 24.85 4.89
C GLU A 29 18.33 24.34 4.97
N LYS A 30 17.39 24.96 4.26
CA LYS A 30 16.01 24.44 4.15
C LYS A 30 15.88 23.34 3.11
N ASN A 31 16.81 23.31 2.16
CA ASN A 31 16.82 22.36 1.05
C ASN A 31 17.78 21.19 1.29
N SER A 32 18.57 21.21 2.37
CA SER A 32 19.41 20.09 2.80
C SER A 32 18.59 19.03 3.53
N PRO A 33 19.01 17.75 3.45
CA PRO A 33 18.37 16.68 4.21
C PRO A 33 18.56 16.90 5.71
N PHE A 34 17.51 16.61 6.49
CA PHE A 34 17.55 16.75 7.94
C PHE A 34 18.08 15.47 8.60
N GLU A 35 19.31 15.52 9.13
CA GLU A 35 19.90 14.48 10.00
C GLU A 35 20.14 15.03 11.41
N CYS A 36 19.08 15.42 12.11
CA CYS A 36 19.14 15.96 13.49
C CYS A 36 20.05 17.21 13.64
N GLY A 37 20.20 17.99 12.57
CA GLY A 37 21.06 19.19 12.55
C GLY A 37 22.51 18.93 12.15
N PHE A 38 22.86 17.71 11.75
CA PHE A 38 24.18 17.36 11.20
C PHE A 38 24.12 17.21 9.68
N ASP A 39 25.28 17.34 9.04
CA ASP A 39 25.44 17.02 7.63
C ASP A 39 25.32 15.50 7.42
N PRO A 40 24.70 15.06 6.31
CA PRO A 40 24.46 13.66 6.07
C PRO A 40 25.76 12.85 5.96
N PHE A 41 25.90 11.82 6.80
CA PHE A 41 27.08 10.94 6.78
C PHE A 41 27.11 10.03 5.55
N SER A 42 25.95 9.73 4.97
CA SER A 42 25.81 8.87 3.81
C SER A 42 24.62 9.28 2.94
N LEU A 43 24.52 8.70 1.75
CA LEU A 43 23.34 8.89 0.90
C LEU A 43 22.12 8.23 1.56
N SER A 44 20.95 8.89 1.46
CA SER A 44 19.69 8.37 1.98
C SER A 44 19.24 7.03 1.37
N ARG A 45 19.79 6.67 0.20
CA ARG A 45 19.52 5.40 -0.48
C ARG A 45 20.58 4.37 -0.10
N VAL A 46 20.37 3.74 1.04
CA VAL A 46 21.11 2.56 1.48
C VAL A 46 20.37 1.27 1.09
N PRO A 47 21.09 0.16 0.85
CA PRO A 47 20.46 -1.14 0.63
C PRO A 47 19.60 -1.48 1.85
N PHE A 48 18.32 -1.70 1.61
CA PHE A 48 17.34 -2.07 2.64
C PHE A 48 17.30 -3.59 2.81
N SER A 49 16.71 -4.07 3.90
CA SER A 49 16.65 -5.51 4.15
C SER A 49 15.65 -6.21 3.22
N LEU A 50 16.12 -7.24 2.52
CA LEU A 50 15.32 -8.04 1.58
C LEU A 50 14.08 -8.69 2.23
N LYS A 51 14.10 -8.88 3.55
CA LYS A 51 12.96 -9.44 4.29
C LYS A 51 11.71 -8.58 4.19
N PHE A 52 11.82 -7.24 4.25
CA PHE A 52 10.65 -6.37 4.07
C PHE A 52 10.06 -6.49 2.68
N PHE A 53 10.91 -6.69 1.67
CA PHE A 53 10.44 -6.91 0.30
C PHE A 53 9.70 -8.24 0.15
N LEU A 54 10.22 -9.31 0.75
CA LEU A 54 9.58 -10.63 0.74
C LEU A 54 8.19 -10.59 1.40
N ILE A 55 8.07 -9.92 2.55
CA ILE A 55 6.76 -9.73 3.21
C ILE A 55 5.78 -8.99 2.29
N GLY A 56 6.24 -7.97 1.55
CA GLY A 56 5.40 -7.25 0.59
C GLY A 56 4.91 -8.12 -0.57
N ILE A 57 5.74 -9.03 -1.08
CA ILE A 57 5.34 -9.98 -2.13
C ILE A 57 4.32 -10.98 -1.58
N ILE A 58 4.58 -11.57 -0.42
CA ILE A 58 3.67 -12.54 0.22
C ILE A 58 2.31 -11.89 0.49
N PHE A 59 2.29 -10.65 0.98
CA PHE A 59 1.06 -9.89 1.19
C PHE A 59 0.26 -9.72 -0.10
N LEU A 60 0.92 -9.41 -1.23
CA LEU A 60 0.25 -9.23 -2.52
C LEU A 60 -0.38 -10.54 -3.01
N VAL A 61 0.34 -11.66 -2.90
CA VAL A 61 -0.19 -12.98 -3.27
C VAL A 61 -1.39 -13.34 -2.41
N PHE A 62 -1.29 -13.15 -1.09
CA PHE A 62 -2.38 -13.44 -0.15
C PHE A 62 -3.64 -12.59 -0.40
N ASP A 63 -3.49 -11.32 -0.81
CA ASP A 63 -4.62 -10.47 -1.17
C ASP A 63 -5.40 -11.03 -2.38
N VAL A 64 -4.68 -11.55 -3.38
CA VAL A 64 -5.30 -12.23 -4.53
C VAL A 64 -6.02 -13.51 -4.12
N GLU A 65 -5.44 -14.29 -3.19
CA GLU A 65 -6.07 -15.50 -2.66
C GLU A 65 -7.39 -15.19 -1.92
N ILE A 66 -7.43 -14.12 -1.12
CA ILE A 66 -8.66 -13.68 -0.44
C ILE A 66 -9.74 -13.32 -1.45
N VAL A 67 -9.39 -12.61 -2.53
CA VAL A 67 -10.36 -12.25 -3.60
C VAL A 67 -11.00 -13.50 -4.21
N ILE A 68 -10.25 -14.61 -4.33
CA ILE A 68 -10.77 -15.89 -4.83
C ILE A 68 -11.71 -16.57 -3.81
N ILE A 69 -11.40 -16.46 -2.52
CA ILE A 69 -12.20 -17.10 -1.44
C ILE A 69 -13.52 -16.36 -1.19
N LEU A 70 -13.51 -15.02 -1.22
CA LEU A 70 -14.62 -14.16 -0.83
C LEU A 70 -15.98 -14.44 -1.53
N PRO A 71 -16.06 -14.74 -2.84
CA PRO A 71 -17.35 -15.01 -3.49
C PRO A 71 -17.98 -16.37 -3.11
N PHE A 72 -17.28 -17.25 -2.39
CA PHE A 72 -17.73 -18.61 -2.18
C PHE A 72 -19.03 -18.76 -1.38
N PRO A 73 -19.24 -18.09 -0.23
CA PRO A 73 -20.48 -18.22 0.54
C PRO A 73 -21.74 -17.86 -0.28
N LEU A 74 -21.59 -16.97 -1.27
CA LEU A 74 -22.66 -16.54 -2.17
C LEU A 74 -23.03 -17.61 -3.22
N MET A 75 -22.13 -18.56 -3.49
CA MET A 75 -22.27 -19.61 -4.52
C MET A 75 -22.55 -20.99 -3.94
N MET A 76 -22.54 -21.12 -2.61
CA MET A 76 -22.51 -22.38 -1.86
C MET A 76 -23.71 -23.32 -2.16
N ASN A 77 -24.86 -22.76 -2.48
CA ASN A 77 -26.09 -23.53 -2.73
C ASN A 77 -26.30 -23.95 -4.20
N LYS A 78 -25.39 -23.61 -5.12
CA LYS A 78 -25.67 -23.74 -6.55
C LYS A 78 -25.29 -25.10 -7.14
N ASN A 79 -24.17 -25.70 -6.76
CA ASN A 79 -23.66 -26.94 -7.38
C ASN A 79 -22.66 -27.70 -6.49
N LEU A 80 -22.78 -29.03 -6.40
CA LEU A 80 -21.83 -29.91 -5.71
C LEU A 80 -20.41 -29.83 -6.31
N ILE A 81 -20.30 -29.74 -7.63
CA ILE A 81 -19.02 -29.58 -8.33
C ILE A 81 -18.29 -28.31 -7.88
N PHE A 82 -19.03 -27.21 -7.67
CA PHE A 82 -18.48 -25.93 -7.23
C PHE A 82 -17.94 -26.00 -5.80
N MET A 83 -18.61 -26.78 -4.94
CA MET A 83 -18.16 -27.06 -3.57
C MET A 83 -16.85 -27.85 -3.58
N PHE A 84 -16.75 -28.89 -4.42
CA PHE A 84 -15.52 -29.67 -4.55
C PHE A 84 -14.36 -28.84 -5.09
N SER A 85 -14.57 -28.02 -6.12
CA SER A 85 -13.50 -27.15 -6.64
C SER A 85 -13.01 -26.15 -5.59
N PHE A 86 -13.91 -25.58 -4.78
CA PHE A 86 -13.52 -24.67 -3.71
C PHE A 86 -12.71 -25.38 -2.62
N MET A 87 -13.13 -26.58 -2.20
CA MET A 87 -12.36 -27.37 -1.23
C MET A 87 -10.94 -27.64 -1.71
N ILE A 88 -10.77 -27.97 -2.99
CA ILE A 88 -9.45 -28.18 -3.60
C ILE A 88 -8.61 -26.90 -3.57
N ILE A 89 -9.20 -25.76 -3.95
CA ILE A 89 -8.52 -24.46 -3.97
C ILE A 89 -8.06 -24.06 -2.55
N ASN A 90 -8.92 -24.18 -1.53
CA ASN A 90 -8.49 -23.85 -0.17
C ASN A 90 -7.40 -24.78 0.35
N LEU A 91 -7.44 -26.06 -0.04
CA LEU A 91 -6.42 -27.02 0.38
C LEU A 91 -5.06 -26.66 -0.25
N LEU A 92 -5.04 -26.20 -1.50
CA LEU A 92 -3.84 -25.67 -2.17
C LEU A 92 -3.30 -24.43 -1.45
N ILE A 93 -4.16 -23.46 -1.15
CA ILE A 93 -3.79 -22.22 -0.42
C ILE A 93 -3.21 -22.57 0.95
N LEU A 94 -3.83 -23.50 1.68
CA LEU A 94 -3.37 -23.92 2.99
C LEU A 94 -1.99 -24.60 2.94
N ILE A 95 -1.72 -25.40 1.90
CA ILE A 95 -0.39 -25.98 1.67
C ILE A 95 0.65 -24.88 1.37
N GLY A 96 0.30 -23.89 0.55
CA GLY A 96 1.15 -22.73 0.26
C GLY A 96 1.53 -21.97 1.53
N PHE A 97 0.53 -21.67 2.37
CA PHE A 97 0.76 -21.01 3.66
C PHE A 97 1.66 -21.83 4.60
N LEU A 98 1.45 -23.15 4.70
CA LEU A 98 2.30 -24.02 5.52
C LEU A 98 3.74 -24.06 5.00
N TYR A 99 3.93 -24.01 3.68
CA TYR A 99 5.25 -23.90 3.06
C TYR A 99 5.93 -22.59 3.50
N GLU A 100 5.28 -21.44 3.32
CA GLU A 100 5.85 -20.14 3.72
C GLU A 100 6.21 -20.08 5.20
N PHE A 101 5.36 -20.64 6.06
CA PHE A 101 5.60 -20.71 7.50
C PHE A 101 6.83 -21.56 7.83
N LYS A 102 7.00 -22.72 7.17
CA LYS A 102 8.14 -23.61 7.38
C LYS A 102 9.48 -22.97 6.99
N TYR A 103 9.50 -22.10 5.98
CA TYR A 103 10.70 -21.41 5.53
C TYR A 103 11.02 -20.13 6.32
N SER A 104 10.31 -19.88 7.43
CA SER A 104 10.48 -18.71 8.31
C SER A 104 10.52 -17.37 7.55
N MET A 105 9.85 -17.28 6.40
CA MET A 105 9.78 -16.06 5.59
C MET A 105 9.02 -14.95 6.31
N LEU A 106 8.17 -15.33 7.27
CA LEU A 106 7.35 -14.46 8.10
C LEU A 106 8.07 -14.05 9.40
N GLU A 107 9.25 -14.59 9.71
CA GLU A 107 9.98 -14.23 10.92
C GLU A 107 10.75 -12.92 10.75
N TRP A 108 10.45 -11.98 11.64
CA TRP A 108 11.18 -10.74 11.72
C TRP A 108 12.53 -10.93 12.41
N LEU A 109 13.56 -10.24 11.92
CA LEU A 109 14.83 -10.16 12.65
C LEU A 109 14.58 -9.37 13.93
N LYS A 110 15.07 -9.89 15.06
CA LYS A 110 15.23 -9.08 16.28
C LYS A 110 16.36 -8.08 16.12
#